data_AF-A0AAF0F996-F1
#
_entry.id   AF-A0AAF0F996-F1
#
_cell.length_a   1.000
_cell.length_b   1.000
_cell.length_c   1.000
_cell.angle_alpha   90.00
_cell.angle_beta   90.00
_cell.angle_gamma   90.00
#
_symmetry.space_group_name_H-M   'P 1'
#
loop_
_entity.id
_entity.type
_entity.pdbx_description
1 polymer ?
#
loop_
_entity_poly.entity_id
_entity_poly.type
_entity_poly.pdbx_seq_one_letter_code
_entity_poly.pdbx_strand_id
1 'polypeptide(L)'
;MDVLRLVVLCGVVGSGKSTLACAIEEADPEHWVRCNQDELKKRAIVQRHAMNALQEGKNVLIDRTNIDYRQRAEWLELANEFRAAHPDGPRLVTCLVWVDTPIDVCKKRLAARTGHPTIKDAQSAMRQRGSMA
;
A
#
# COMPACT_ATOMS: atom_id res chain seq x y z
N MET A 1 -24.72 8.24 -3.20
CA MET A 1 -23.74 7.37 -3.88
C MET A 1 -22.52 7.31 -2.98
N ASP A 2 -22.20 6.14 -2.47
CA ASP A 2 -21.06 5.98 -1.57
C ASP A 2 -19.75 6.16 -2.33
N VAL A 3 -18.76 6.74 -1.65
CA VAL A 3 -17.43 7.03 -2.21
C VAL A 3 -16.43 6.08 -1.57
N LEU A 4 -15.84 5.21 -2.39
CA LEU A 4 -14.75 4.33 -1.98
C LEU A 4 -13.40 4.98 -2.23
N ARG A 5 -12.41 4.58 -1.44
CA ARG A 5 -11.03 5.05 -1.56
C ARG A 5 -10.09 3.87 -1.78
N LEU A 6 -9.23 3.99 -2.79
CA LEU A 6 -8.03 3.17 -2.95
C LEU A 6 -6.83 4.05 -2.61
N VAL A 7 -6.24 3.82 -1.44
CA VAL A 7 -5.10 4.58 -0.94
C VAL A 7 -3.83 3.76 -1.14
N VAL A 8 -2.92 4.29 -1.96
CA VAL A 8 -1.61 3.70 -2.22
C VAL A 8 -0.60 4.35 -1.28
N LEU A 9 -0.06 3.60 -0.32
CA LEU A 9 1.03 4.08 0.51
C LEU A 9 2.34 4.00 -0.27
N CYS A 10 3.18 5.03 -0.15
CA CYS A 10 4.47 5.12 -0.82
C CYS A 10 5.54 5.60 0.17
N GLY A 11 6.73 5.02 0.09
CA GLY A 11 7.85 5.39 0.97
C GLY A 11 8.79 4.22 1.24
N VAL A 12 10.01 4.53 1.67
CA VAL A 12 11.05 3.53 1.90
C VAL A 12 10.74 2.59 3.06
N VAL A 13 11.42 1.44 3.14
CA VAL A 13 11.28 0.51 4.27
C VAL A 13 11.66 1.23 5.57
N GLY A 14 10.90 1.01 6.66
CA GLY A 14 11.09 1.70 7.93
C GLY A 14 10.45 3.09 8.01
N SER A 15 9.82 3.57 6.93
CA SER A 15 9.19 4.90 6.91
C SER A 15 7.93 5.01 7.78
N GLY A 16 7.31 3.88 8.17
CA GLY A 16 6.12 3.84 9.03
C GLY A 16 4.79 3.58 8.29
N LYS A 17 4.83 3.26 7.00
CA LYS A 17 3.63 2.93 6.20
C LYS A 17 2.74 1.86 6.85
N SER A 18 3.31 0.71 7.22
CA SER A 18 2.54 -0.37 7.82
C SER A 18 1.95 0.02 9.18
N THR A 19 2.68 0.80 9.98
CA THR A 19 2.14 1.35 11.23
C THR A 19 0.94 2.25 10.97
N LEU A 20 1.01 3.13 9.98
CA LEU A 20 -0.12 3.97 9.57
C LEU A 20 -1.29 3.13 9.05
N ALA A 21 -1.03 2.16 8.19
CA ALA A 21 -2.05 1.32 7.58
C ALA A 21 -2.80 0.47 8.61
N CYS A 22 -2.06 -0.17 9.53
CA CYS A 22 -2.63 -0.94 10.63
C CYS A 22 -3.46 -0.05 11.54
N ALA A 23 -2.96 1.14 11.92
CA ALA A 23 -3.72 2.04 12.78
C ALA A 23 -5.05 2.50 12.14
N ILE A 24 -5.09 2.71 10.82
CA ILE A 24 -6.33 3.07 10.11
C ILE A 24 -7.31 1.88 10.08
N GLU A 25 -6.82 0.68 9.72
CA GLU A 25 -7.65 -0.53 9.69
C GLU A 25 -8.17 -0.91 11.08
N GLU A 26 -7.35 -0.81 12.12
CA GLU A 26 -7.75 -1.09 13.51
C GLU A 26 -8.76 -0.08 14.05
N ALA A 27 -8.68 1.18 13.62
CA ALA A 27 -9.61 2.22 14.04
C ALA A 27 -11.00 2.07 13.40
N ASP A 28 -11.09 1.48 12.21
CA ASP A 28 -12.35 1.28 11.49
C ASP A 28 -12.31 0.03 10.58
N PRO A 29 -12.31 -1.18 11.18
CA PRO A 29 -12.14 -2.44 10.46
C PRO A 29 -13.36 -2.84 9.63
N GLU A 30 -14.51 -2.20 9.86
CA GLU A 30 -15.72 -2.43 9.07
C GLU A 30 -15.60 -1.79 7.68
N HIS A 31 -14.96 -0.63 7.57
CA HIS A 31 -14.87 0.13 6.33
C HIS A 31 -13.49 0.16 5.69
N TRP A 32 -12.44 -0.28 6.37
CA TRP A 32 -11.07 -0.27 5.85
C TRP A 32 -10.47 -1.66 5.82
N VAL A 33 -9.77 -1.97 4.72
CA VAL A 33 -9.01 -3.20 4.55
C VAL A 33 -7.59 -2.87 4.14
N ARG A 34 -6.62 -3.41 4.87
CA ARG A 34 -5.20 -3.33 4.53
C ARG A 34 -4.79 -4.50 3.65
N CYS A 35 -4.21 -4.19 2.50
CA CYS A 35 -3.67 -5.17 1.56
C CYS A 35 -2.13 -5.08 1.55
N ASN A 36 -1.47 -6.03 2.23
CA ASN A 36 0.00 -6.09 2.33
C ASN A 36 0.57 -7.31 1.58
N GLN A 37 1.56 -7.08 0.70
CA GLN A 37 2.22 -8.17 -0.03
C GLN A 37 3.17 -9.00 0.83
N ASP A 38 3.79 -8.42 1.86
CA ASP A 38 4.74 -9.15 2.71
C ASP A 38 4.05 -10.32 3.44
N GLU A 39 2.73 -10.21 3.64
CA GLU A 39 1.89 -11.26 4.23
C GLU A 39 1.25 -12.17 3.17
N LEU A 40 0.86 -11.62 2.02
CA LEU A 40 0.12 -12.34 0.96
C LEU A 40 1.01 -12.98 -0.13
N LYS A 41 2.34 -12.79 -0.04
CA LYS A 41 3.42 -13.35 -0.89
C LYS A 41 3.39 -12.94 -2.37
N LYS A 42 2.29 -13.18 -3.08
CA LYS A 42 2.15 -12.90 -4.52
C LYS A 42 1.32 -11.64 -4.76
N ARG A 43 1.82 -10.76 -5.63
CA ARG A 43 1.14 -9.51 -6.01
C ARG A 43 -0.29 -9.70 -6.54
N ALA A 44 -0.52 -10.73 -7.35
CA ALA A 44 -1.86 -11.05 -7.85
C ALA A 44 -2.87 -11.38 -6.73
N ILE A 45 -2.40 -11.96 -5.61
CA ILE A 45 -3.25 -12.23 -4.44
C ILE A 45 -3.66 -10.92 -3.79
N VAL A 46 -2.73 -9.96 -3.68
CA VAL A 46 -3.00 -8.62 -3.14
C VAL A 46 -4.00 -7.88 -4.02
N GLN A 47 -3.83 -7.92 -5.35
CA GLN A 47 -4.77 -7.31 -6.29
C GLN A 47 -6.17 -7.89 -6.16
N ARG A 48 -6.29 -9.24 -6.12
CA ARG A 48 -7.59 -9.89 -5.92
C ARG A 48 -8.22 -9.54 -4.58
N HIS A 49 -7.44 -9.48 -3.50
CA HIS A 49 -7.95 -9.09 -2.19
C HIS A 49 -8.46 -7.64 -2.17
N ALA A 50 -7.71 -6.72 -2.77
CA ALA A 50 -8.12 -5.33 -2.93
C ALA A 50 -9.41 -5.19 -3.77
N MET A 51 -9.50 -5.92 -4.88
CA MET A 51 -10.70 -5.92 -5.72
C MET A 51 -11.93 -6.41 -4.96
N ASN A 52 -11.82 -7.53 -4.25
CA ASN A 52 -12.91 -8.08 -3.45
C ASN A 52 -13.36 -7.09 -2.37
N ALA A 53 -12.43 -6.45 -1.65
CA ALA A 53 -12.75 -5.45 -0.63
C ALA A 53 -13.50 -4.24 -1.21
N LEU A 54 -13.11 -3.76 -2.39
CA LEU A 54 -13.83 -2.69 -3.08
C LEU A 54 -15.25 -3.12 -3.49
N GLN A 55 -15.41 -4.35 -3.97
CA GLN A 55 -16.72 -4.92 -4.33
C GLN A 55 -17.63 -5.09 -3.11
N GLU A 56 -17.06 -5.34 -1.93
CA GLU A 56 -17.75 -5.38 -0.64
C GLU A 56 -18.07 -3.96 -0.10
N GLY A 57 -17.72 -2.90 -0.82
CA GLY A 57 -18.00 -1.52 -0.40
C GLY A 57 -17.02 -0.97 0.62
N LYS A 58 -15.81 -1.54 0.73
CA LYS A 58 -14.78 -1.09 1.68
C LYS A 58 -13.72 -0.23 1.02
N ASN A 59 -13.12 0.66 1.79
CA ASN A 59 -11.92 1.39 1.42
C ASN A 59 -10.70 0.48 1.54
N VAL A 60 -9.70 0.70 0.69
CA VAL A 60 -8.52 -0.16 0.59
C VAL A 60 -7.24 0.65 0.82
N LEU A 61 -6.36 0.11 1.67
CA LEU A 61 -4.99 0.59 1.89
C LEU A 61 -4.01 -0.40 1.27
N ILE A 62 -3.29 0.03 0.24
CA ILE A 62 -2.18 -0.73 -0.33
C ILE A 62 -0.91 -0.42 0.46
N ASP A 63 -0.51 -1.34 1.35
CA ASP A 63 0.69 -1.22 2.18
C ASP A 63 1.89 -1.89 1.50
N ARG A 64 2.55 -1.14 0.60
CA ARG A 64 3.84 -1.50 0.00
C ARG A 64 4.75 -0.28 -0.10
N THR A 65 5.98 -0.47 -0.57
CA THR A 65 6.93 0.65 -0.80
C THR A 65 6.50 1.57 -1.94
N ASN A 66 6.05 1.02 -3.07
CA ASN A 66 5.49 1.76 -4.24
C ASN A 66 6.34 2.94 -4.74
N ILE A 67 7.67 2.87 -4.58
CA ILE A 67 8.61 3.94 -4.97
C ILE A 67 8.71 4.06 -6.50
N ASP A 68 8.69 2.92 -7.21
CA ASP A 68 8.71 2.89 -8.68
C ASP A 68 7.33 3.24 -9.25
N TYR A 69 7.28 4.10 -10.27
CA TYR A 69 6.04 4.46 -10.96
C TYR A 69 5.33 3.24 -11.55
N ARG A 70 6.08 2.22 -12.01
CA ARG A 70 5.51 0.98 -12.56
C ARG A 70 4.69 0.23 -11.51
N GLN A 71 5.18 0.21 -10.27
CA GLN A 71 4.44 -0.39 -9.15
C GLN A 71 3.15 0.37 -8.86
N ARG A 72 3.14 1.69 -9.04
CA ARG A 72 1.93 2.52 -8.84
C ARG A 72 0.92 2.38 -9.98
N ALA A 73 1.41 2.26 -11.22
CA ALA A 73 0.56 2.08 -12.40
C ALA A 73 -0.36 0.86 -12.26
N GLU A 74 0.14 -0.23 -11.71
CA GLU A 74 -0.63 -1.46 -11.47
C GLU A 74 -1.87 -1.25 -10.56
N TRP A 75 -1.80 -0.31 -9.62
CA TRP A 75 -2.93 0.02 -8.74
C TRP A 75 -3.94 0.94 -9.43
N LEU A 76 -3.48 1.79 -10.34
CA LEU A 76 -4.36 2.58 -11.20
C LEU A 76 -5.09 1.70 -12.21
N GLU A 77 -4.41 0.70 -12.77
CA GLU A 77 -5.02 -0.33 -13.63
C GLU A 77 -6.14 -1.06 -12.87
N LEU A 78 -5.87 -1.57 -11.67
CA LEU A 78 -6.89 -2.19 -10.82
C LEU A 78 -8.08 -1.25 -10.55
N ALA A 79 -7.83 0.03 -10.27
CA ALA A 79 -8.89 1.01 -10.06
C ALA A 79 -9.72 1.25 -11.33
N ASN A 80 -9.09 1.22 -12.51
CA ASN A 80 -9.77 1.36 -13.78
C ASN A 80 -10.62 0.13 -14.11
N GLU A 81 -10.11 -1.07 -13.86
CA GLU A 81 -10.86 -2.32 -13.97
C GLU A 81 -12.11 -2.29 -13.07
N PHE A 82 -11.96 -1.85 -11.82
CA PHE A 82 -13.10 -1.72 -10.90
C PHE A 82 -14.15 -0.76 -11.46
N ARG A 83 -13.75 0.44 -11.91
CA ARG A 83 -14.67 1.43 -12.48
C ARG A 83 -15.38 0.92 -13.74
N ALA A 84 -14.65 0.25 -14.63
CA ALA A 84 -15.21 -0.30 -15.86
C ALA A 84 -16.23 -1.42 -15.59
N ALA A 85 -16.00 -2.24 -14.56
CA ALA A 85 -16.92 -3.28 -14.14
C ALA A 85 -18.16 -2.76 -13.38
N HIS A 86 -18.11 -1.53 -12.85
CA HIS A 86 -19.17 -0.94 -12.03
C HIS A 86 -19.51 0.50 -12.48
N PRO A 87 -20.03 0.70 -13.71
CA PRO A 87 -20.32 2.04 -14.25
C PRO A 87 -21.37 2.80 -13.45
N ASP A 88 -22.34 2.07 -12.86
CA ASP A 88 -23.38 2.62 -11.97
C ASP A 88 -23.05 2.41 -10.48
N GLY A 89 -21.84 1.93 -10.18
CA GLY A 89 -21.38 1.60 -8.85
C GLY A 89 -20.87 2.81 -8.04
N PRO A 90 -20.25 2.54 -6.87
CA PRO A 90 -19.71 3.61 -6.05
C PRO A 90 -18.57 4.34 -6.75
N ARG A 91 -18.46 5.65 -6.51
CA ARG A 91 -17.35 6.44 -7.04
C ARG A 91 -16.05 6.02 -6.34
N LEU A 92 -15.06 5.58 -7.12
CA LEU A 92 -13.74 5.23 -6.60
C LEU A 92 -12.73 6.39 -6.73
N VAL A 93 -12.28 6.91 -5.59
CA VAL A 93 -11.19 7.88 -5.49
C VAL A 93 -9.86 7.16 -5.24
N THR A 94 -8.85 7.47 -6.04
CA THR A 94 -7.48 6.94 -5.88
C THR A 94 -6.59 8.00 -5.25
N CYS A 95 -5.92 7.67 -4.16
CA CYS A 95 -5.02 8.56 -3.43
C CYS A 95 -3.62 7.96 -3.35
N LEU A 96 -2.59 8.80 -3.44
CA LEU A 96 -1.21 8.43 -3.11
C LEU A 96 -0.84 9.13 -1.81
N VAL A 97 -0.38 8.37 -0.81
CA VAL A 97 0.14 8.92 0.44
C VAL A 97 1.63 8.63 0.51
N TRP A 98 2.44 9.67 0.40
CA TRP A 98 3.88 9.57 0.53
C TRP A 98 4.30 9.75 2.00
N VAL A 99 4.85 8.71 2.59
CA VAL A 99 5.36 8.71 3.96
C VAL A 99 6.85 9.08 3.93
N ASP A 100 7.13 10.39 3.95
CA ASP A 100 8.46 10.97 3.75
C ASP A 100 9.32 10.99 5.04
N THR A 101 9.40 9.88 5.74
CA THR A 101 10.28 9.81 6.91
C THR A 101 11.74 9.91 6.45
N PRO A 102 12.57 10.78 7.07
CA PRO A 102 13.99 10.90 6.74
C PRO A 102 14.72 9.56 6.75
N ILE A 103 15.64 9.37 5.81
CA ILE A 103 16.29 8.06 5.59
C ILE A 103 17.13 7.61 6.78
N ASP A 104 17.75 8.54 7.51
CA ASP A 104 18.52 8.26 8.71
C ASP A 104 17.62 7.75 9.86
N VAL A 105 16.42 8.32 9.99
CA VAL A 105 15.39 7.84 10.91
C VAL A 105 14.91 6.46 10.50
N CYS A 106 14.66 6.23 9.21
CA CYS A 106 14.29 4.90 8.69
C CYS A 106 15.36 3.85 9.01
N LYS A 107 16.65 4.18 8.79
CA LYS A 107 17.78 3.30 9.13
C LYS A 107 17.83 2.98 10.62
N LYS A 108 17.69 3.99 11.49
CA LYS A 108 17.66 3.80 12.96
C LYS A 108 16.51 2.87 13.37
N ARG A 109 15.32 3.05 12.80
CA ARG A 109 14.15 2.17 13.04
C ARG A 109 14.39 0.73 12.57
N LEU A 110 15.06 0.55 11.43
CA LEU A 110 15.38 -0.79 10.92
C LEU A 110 16.44 -1.49 11.77
N ALA A 111 17.44 -0.76 12.26
CA ALA A 111 18.46 -1.31 13.16
C ALA A 111 17.88 -1.74 14.51
N ALA A 112 16.87 -1.04 15.02
CA ALA A 112 16.21 -1.35 16.28
C ALA A 112 15.09 -2.40 16.16
N ARG A 113 14.69 -2.81 14.94
CA ARG A 113 13.56 -3.72 14.73
C ARG A 113 13.95 -5.16 15.06
N THR A 114 13.35 -5.71 16.12
CA THR A 114 13.41 -7.15 16.43
C THR A 114 12.23 -7.87 15.76
N GLY A 115 12.49 -8.85 14.89
CA GLY A 115 11.44 -9.79 14.41
C GLY A 115 10.77 -9.51 13.05
N HIS A 116 11.44 -8.85 12.09
CA HIS A 116 10.84 -8.71 10.74
C HIS A 116 11.06 -10.00 9.90
N PRO A 117 10.01 -10.59 9.29
CA PRO A 117 10.15 -11.77 8.42
C PRO A 117 10.90 -11.50 7.10
N THR A 118 11.25 -10.23 6.82
CA THR A 118 11.86 -9.84 5.53
C THR A 118 12.76 -8.62 5.70
N ILE A 119 13.92 -8.79 6.34
CA ILE A 119 15.09 -7.93 6.11
C ILE A 119 16.30 -8.83 5.94
N LYS A 120 16.65 -9.13 4.68
CA LYS A 120 18.01 -9.52 4.30
C LYS A 120 18.67 -8.26 3.74
N ASP A 121 19.50 -7.64 4.57
CA ASP A 121 20.37 -6.49 4.30
C ASP A 121 19.74 -5.11 4.07
N ALA A 122 20.13 -4.19 4.97
CA ALA A 122 19.94 -2.74 4.87
C ALA A 122 20.48 -2.13 3.56
N GLN A 123 21.33 -2.84 2.81
CA GLN A 123 21.83 -2.43 1.50
C GLN A 123 20.73 -2.44 0.41
N SER A 124 19.74 -3.33 0.49
CA SER A 124 18.66 -3.42 -0.50
C SER A 124 17.72 -2.20 -0.45
N ALA A 125 17.61 -1.55 0.72
CA ALA A 125 16.83 -0.32 0.90
C ALA A 125 17.45 0.88 0.16
N MET A 126 18.77 0.89 -0.06
CA MET A 126 19.48 2.00 -0.72
C MET A 126 19.31 2.03 -2.24
N ARG A 127 18.96 0.91 -2.89
CA ARG A 127 18.76 0.84 -4.35
C ARG A 127 17.45 1.45 -4.83
N GLN A 128 16.48 1.69 -3.93
CA GLN A 128 15.15 2.16 -4.30
C GLN A 128 15.12 3.63 -4.77
N ARG A 129 16.18 4.42 -4.52
CA ARG A 129 16.25 5.83 -4.92
C ARG A 129 16.81 6.04 -6.33
N GLY A 130 17.50 5.05 -6.91
CA GLY A 130 18.11 5.15 -8.24
C GLY A 130 17.10 5.10 -9.40
N SER A 131 15.86 4.70 -9.13
CA SER A 131 14.74 4.69 -10.09
C SER A 131 13.82 5.91 -9.94
N MET A 132 14.29 6.99 -9.29
CA MET A 132 13.58 8.28 -9.21
C MET A 132 13.68 9.11 -10.50
N ALA A 133 14.28 8.56 -11.56
CA ALA A 133 14.33 9.14 -12.89
C ALA A 133 13.23 8.55 -13.78
#